data_AF-A0A9W8JIS6-F1
#
_entry.id   AF-A0A9W8JIS6-F1
#
_cell.length_a   1.000
_cell.length_b   1.000
_cell.length_c   1.000
_cell.angle_alpha   90.00
_cell.angle_beta   90.00
_cell.angle_gamma   90.00
#
_symmetry.space_group_name_H-M   'P 1'
#
loop_
_entity.id
_entity.type
_entity.pdbx_description
1 polymer ?
#
loop_
_entity_poly.entity_id
_entity_poly.type
_entity_poly.pdbx_seq_one_letter_code
_entity_poly.pdbx_strand_id
1 'polypeptide(L)'
;MLRFMNSVTDKPEWVRKVFEREIVDKWRGEVVTPGASPETEFTLKMFDYCIKELQDLAPRHLESLNGAIKVYNGDVYKSDAAVPQQTKLALQQAVRTLEDIPDHHKDWHPGSNDKVLDLVHPSLFPLIYGKTRVLPAGSEVTNLEDCVKRCGEGEVLHLPKPRFPNLVEPDDDTSGGYSKTFQWLPCEVDISGNEPK
;
A
#
# COMPACT_ATOMS: atom_id res chain seq x y z
N MET A 1 -12.31 -4.16 16.18
CA MET A 1 -13.44 -3.60 15.40
C MET A 1 -13.15 -3.56 13.89
N LEU A 2 -12.14 -2.81 13.41
CA LEU A 2 -11.82 -2.73 11.96
C LEU A 2 -11.65 -4.09 11.27
N ARG A 3 -10.93 -5.04 11.87
CA ARG A 3 -10.77 -6.40 11.31
C ARG A 3 -12.12 -7.11 11.07
N PHE A 4 -13.06 -6.97 12.01
CA PHE A 4 -14.40 -7.55 11.88
C PHE A 4 -15.17 -6.89 10.74
N MET A 5 -15.23 -5.56 10.70
CA MET A 5 -15.92 -4.84 9.62
C MET A 5 -15.33 -5.15 8.25
N ASN A 6 -14.00 -5.28 8.16
CA ASN A 6 -13.34 -5.72 6.94
C ASN A 6 -13.79 -7.12 6.53
N SER A 7 -13.80 -8.08 7.47
CA SER A 7 -14.24 -9.46 7.19
C SER A 7 -15.72 -9.58 6.77
N VAL A 8 -16.58 -8.66 7.22
CA VAL A 8 -17.98 -8.61 6.78
C VAL A 8 -18.06 -8.04 5.37
N THR A 9 -17.39 -6.92 5.12
CA THR A 9 -17.42 -6.23 3.82
C THR A 9 -16.68 -6.97 2.71
N ASP A 10 -15.81 -7.93 3.02
CA ASP A 10 -15.21 -8.87 2.05
C ASP A 10 -16.16 -9.99 1.61
N LYS A 11 -17.31 -10.17 2.29
CA LYS A 11 -18.30 -11.19 1.90
C LYS A 11 -19.16 -10.67 0.75
N PRO A 12 -19.50 -11.53 -0.24
CA PRO A 12 -20.47 -11.16 -1.27
C PRO A 12 -21.83 -10.85 -0.61
N GLU A 13 -22.53 -9.86 -1.16
CA GLU A 13 -23.84 -9.40 -0.70
C GLU A 13 -23.88 -8.94 0.77
N TRP A 14 -22.75 -8.52 1.36
CA TRP A 14 -22.71 -8.07 2.76
C TRP A 14 -23.76 -6.98 3.07
N VAL A 15 -24.03 -6.11 2.09
CA VAL A 15 -25.03 -5.02 2.13
C VAL A 15 -26.42 -5.54 2.46
N ARG A 16 -26.80 -6.72 1.92
CA ARG A 16 -28.07 -7.39 2.21
C ARG A 16 -27.99 -8.09 3.56
N LYS A 17 -26.91 -8.86 3.74
CA LYS A 17 -26.69 -9.76 4.89
C LYS A 17 -26.60 -9.04 6.23
N VAL A 18 -26.15 -7.78 6.26
CA VAL A 18 -26.08 -6.99 7.50
C VAL A 18 -27.46 -6.64 8.10
N PHE A 19 -28.53 -6.80 7.33
CA PHE A 19 -29.91 -6.64 7.81
C PHE A 19 -30.59 -7.98 8.12
N GLU A 20 -29.96 -9.11 7.80
CA GLU A 20 -30.49 -10.44 8.08
C GLU A 20 -30.12 -10.90 9.48
N ARG A 21 -31.14 -10.97 10.34
CA ARG A 21 -30.98 -11.31 11.75
C ARG A 21 -30.22 -12.62 11.97
N GLU A 22 -30.56 -13.68 11.25
CA GLU A 22 -29.91 -14.99 11.39
C GLU A 22 -28.42 -14.94 11.07
N ILE A 23 -28.03 -14.13 10.08
CA ILE A 23 -26.63 -13.97 9.68
C ILE A 23 -25.87 -13.13 10.71
N VAL A 24 -26.47 -12.02 11.16
CA VAL A 24 -25.89 -11.17 12.20
C VAL A 24 -25.73 -11.93 13.51
N ASP A 25 -26.71 -12.75 13.90
CA ASP A 25 -26.63 -13.57 15.11
C ASP A 25 -25.53 -14.65 15.01
N LYS A 26 -25.34 -15.22 13.80
CA LYS A 26 -24.20 -16.10 13.54
C LYS A 26 -22.87 -15.38 13.69
N TRP A 27 -22.69 -14.22 13.05
CA TRP A 27 -21.46 -13.42 13.19
C TRP A 27 -21.20 -13.02 14.64
N ARG A 28 -22.24 -12.69 15.40
CA ARG A 28 -22.14 -12.40 16.84
C ARG A 28 -21.50 -13.56 17.58
N GLY A 29 -21.96 -14.79 17.34
CA GLY A 29 -21.41 -16.00 17.97
C GLY A 29 -19.99 -16.34 17.55
N GLU A 30 -19.57 -15.93 16.35
CA GLU A 30 -18.21 -16.18 15.83
C GLU A 30 -17.16 -15.24 16.41
N VAL A 31 -17.52 -13.99 16.73
CA VAL A 31 -16.54 -12.95 17.06
C VAL A 31 -16.58 -12.44 18.48
N VAL A 32 -17.73 -12.52 19.17
CA VAL A 32 -17.86 -11.99 20.53
C VAL A 32 -17.15 -12.93 21.50
N THR A 33 -16.13 -12.41 22.18
CA THR A 33 -15.22 -13.17 23.05
C THR A 33 -15.11 -12.52 24.45
N PRO A 34 -16.18 -12.53 25.27
CA PRO A 34 -16.19 -11.85 26.55
C PRO A 34 -15.16 -12.46 27.50
N GLY A 35 -14.35 -11.63 28.16
CA GLY A 35 -13.34 -12.10 29.12
C GLY A 35 -12.06 -12.67 28.50
N ALA A 36 -11.85 -12.47 27.19
CA ALA A 36 -10.54 -12.65 26.58
C ALA A 36 -9.56 -11.54 27.04
N SER A 37 -8.29 -11.62 26.63
CA SER A 37 -7.32 -10.56 26.96
C SER A 37 -7.76 -9.22 26.35
N PRO A 38 -7.37 -8.06 26.92
CA PRO A 38 -7.73 -6.75 26.35
C PRO A 38 -7.37 -6.59 24.86
N GLU A 39 -6.35 -7.30 24.39
CA GLU A 39 -5.89 -7.29 22.99
C GLU A 39 -6.79 -8.11 22.05
N THR A 40 -7.52 -9.09 22.58
CA THR A 40 -8.32 -10.06 21.82
C THR A 40 -9.80 -10.04 22.16
N GLU A 41 -10.19 -9.33 23.20
CA GLU A 41 -11.58 -9.16 23.61
C GLU A 41 -12.36 -8.38 22.55
N PHE A 42 -13.48 -8.96 22.15
CA PHE A 42 -14.45 -8.31 21.29
C PHE A 42 -15.81 -8.32 21.99
N THR A 43 -16.16 -7.20 22.61
CA THR A 43 -17.36 -7.12 23.45
C THR A 43 -18.64 -7.05 22.62
N LEU A 44 -19.78 -7.37 23.25
CA LEU A 44 -21.11 -7.17 22.66
C LEU A 44 -21.33 -5.72 22.19
N LYS A 45 -20.88 -4.74 22.97
CA LYS A 45 -21.00 -3.31 22.61
C LYS A 45 -20.21 -2.96 21.35
N MET A 46 -19.01 -3.51 21.19
CA MET A 46 -18.21 -3.34 19.98
C MET A 46 -18.90 -3.98 18.77
N PHE A 47 -19.46 -5.17 18.95
CA PHE A 47 -20.23 -5.85 17.91
C PHE A 47 -21.45 -5.03 17.46
N ASP A 48 -22.29 -4.61 18.41
CA ASP A 48 -23.50 -3.85 18.11
C ASP A 48 -23.17 -2.51 17.43
N TYR A 49 -22.07 -1.86 17.83
CA TYR A 49 -21.57 -0.67 17.14
C TYR A 49 -21.16 -0.98 15.70
N CYS A 50 -20.33 -2.00 15.47
CA CYS A 50 -19.89 -2.38 14.12
C CYS A 50 -21.07 -2.73 13.21
N ILE A 51 -22.08 -3.46 13.70
CA ILE A 51 -23.28 -3.76 12.90
C ILE A 51 -24.04 -2.49 12.54
N LYS A 52 -24.22 -1.57 13.51
CA LYS A 52 -24.90 -0.30 13.24
C LYS A 52 -24.14 0.55 12.22
N GLU A 53 -22.82 0.62 12.33
CA GLU A 53 -21.96 1.31 11.36
C GLU A 53 -22.05 0.68 9.96
N LEU A 54 -21.99 -0.65 9.86
CA LEU A 54 -22.15 -1.35 8.59
C LEU A 54 -23.53 -1.14 7.95
N GLN A 55 -24.60 -1.11 8.76
CA GLN A 55 -25.96 -0.81 8.29
C GLN A 55 -26.08 0.63 7.76
N ASP A 56 -25.39 1.58 8.37
CA ASP A 56 -25.33 2.98 7.91
C ASP A 56 -24.46 3.17 6.65
N LEU A 57 -23.42 2.34 6.50
CA LEU A 57 -22.56 2.31 5.31
C LEU A 57 -23.20 1.59 4.12
N ALA A 58 -24.06 0.60 4.36
CA ALA A 58 -24.65 -0.23 3.32
C ALA A 58 -25.36 0.56 2.19
N PRO A 59 -26.24 1.54 2.47
CA PRO A 59 -26.85 2.38 1.43
C PRO A 59 -25.81 3.16 0.62
N ARG A 60 -24.81 3.74 1.29
CA ARG A 60 -23.75 4.54 0.66
C ARG A 60 -22.85 3.72 -0.26
N HIS A 61 -22.68 2.43 0.02
CA HIS A 61 -21.93 1.52 -0.85
C HIS A 61 -22.68 1.20 -2.15
N LEU A 62 -24.01 1.12 -2.13
CA LEU A 62 -24.79 0.90 -3.36
C LEU A 62 -24.68 2.08 -4.33
N GLU A 63 -24.46 3.28 -3.80
CA GLU A 63 -24.29 4.52 -4.56
C GLU A 63 -22.81 4.82 -4.89
N SER A 64 -21.86 4.04 -4.36
CA SER A 64 -20.45 4.37 -4.48
C SER A 64 -19.88 3.99 -5.84
N LEU A 65 -19.03 4.87 -6.35
CA LEU A 65 -18.29 4.61 -7.59
C LEU A 65 -17.48 3.32 -7.43
N ASN A 66 -17.64 2.40 -8.38
CA ASN A 66 -16.99 1.09 -8.40
C ASN A 66 -17.20 0.25 -7.12
N GLY A 67 -18.27 0.48 -6.34
CA GLY A 67 -18.48 -0.25 -5.09
C GLY A 67 -17.39 0.03 -4.04
N ALA A 68 -16.78 1.22 -4.05
CA ALA A 68 -15.82 1.62 -3.04
C ALA A 68 -16.42 1.62 -1.62
N ILE A 69 -15.62 1.18 -0.64
CA ILE A 69 -15.94 1.20 0.79
C ILE A 69 -14.79 1.91 1.51
N LYS A 70 -15.13 2.93 2.32
CA LYS A 70 -14.15 3.56 3.21
C LYS A 70 -13.83 2.61 4.35
N VAL A 71 -12.55 2.22 4.49
CA VAL A 71 -12.11 1.25 5.51
C VAL A 71 -11.40 1.90 6.69
N TYR A 72 -10.87 3.12 6.51
CA TYR A 72 -10.15 3.83 7.56
C TYR A 72 -10.26 5.35 7.41
N ASN A 73 -10.08 6.04 8.54
CA ASN A 73 -10.03 7.50 8.60
C ASN A 73 -8.66 7.98 8.07
N GLY A 74 -8.67 8.55 6.86
CA GLY A 74 -7.48 8.92 6.09
C GLY A 74 -7.67 8.68 4.60
N ASP A 75 -8.93 8.68 4.15
CA ASP A 75 -9.35 8.43 2.77
C ASP A 75 -8.80 7.13 2.16
N VAL A 76 -8.75 6.09 3.00
CA VAL A 76 -8.42 4.74 2.58
C VAL A 76 -9.70 3.99 2.19
N TYR A 77 -9.75 3.57 0.93
CA TYR A 77 -10.88 2.84 0.36
C TYR A 77 -10.44 1.46 -0.13
N LYS A 78 -11.38 0.52 -0.19
CA LYS A 78 -11.24 -0.74 -0.93
C LYS A 78 -12.38 -0.93 -1.91
N SER A 79 -12.13 -1.63 -3.02
CA SER A 79 -13.15 -2.08 -3.96
C SER A 79 -12.59 -3.21 -4.82
N ASP A 80 -13.42 -4.23 -5.07
CA ASP A 80 -13.11 -5.33 -5.99
C ASP A 80 -13.12 -4.91 -7.46
N ALA A 81 -13.68 -3.73 -7.76
CA ALA A 81 -13.82 -3.16 -9.09
C ALA A 81 -13.02 -1.85 -9.28
N ALA A 82 -12.12 -1.52 -8.34
CA ALA A 82 -11.31 -0.30 -8.41
C ALA A 82 -10.40 -0.27 -9.65
N VAL A 83 -9.92 -1.45 -10.07
CA VAL A 83 -9.09 -1.63 -11.26
C VAL A 83 -9.91 -2.37 -12.31
N PRO A 84 -10.09 -1.81 -13.53
CA PRO A 84 -10.76 -2.51 -14.62
C PRO A 84 -10.08 -3.86 -14.91
N GLN A 85 -10.89 -4.88 -15.20
CA GLN A 85 -10.39 -6.23 -15.47
C GLN A 85 -9.37 -6.25 -16.61
N GLN A 86 -9.58 -5.43 -17.65
CA GLN A 86 -8.64 -5.30 -18.77
C GLN A 86 -7.27 -4.78 -18.31
N THR A 87 -7.24 -3.71 -17.50
CA THR A 87 -6.01 -3.15 -16.94
C THR A 87 -5.29 -4.17 -16.06
N LYS A 88 -6.02 -4.88 -15.20
CA LYS A 88 -5.45 -5.96 -14.38
C LYS A 88 -4.78 -7.04 -15.24
N LEU A 89 -5.45 -7.52 -16.28
CA LEU A 89 -4.92 -8.55 -17.17
C LEU A 89 -3.71 -8.05 -17.97
N ALA A 90 -3.76 -6.80 -18.45
CA ALA A 90 -2.64 -6.19 -19.17
C ALA A 90 -1.41 -6.05 -18.28
N LEU A 91 -1.58 -5.59 -17.03
CA LEU A 91 -0.49 -5.51 -16.05
C LEU A 91 0.10 -6.90 -15.77
N GLN A 92 -0.75 -7.90 -15.49
CA GLN A 92 -0.31 -9.28 -15.28
C GLN A 92 0.46 -9.82 -16.49
N GLN A 93 0.00 -9.55 -17.71
CA GLN A 93 0.69 -9.96 -18.92
C GLN A 93 2.05 -9.26 -19.08
N ALA A 94 2.13 -7.97 -18.79
CA ALA A 94 3.37 -7.20 -18.89
C ALA A 94 4.44 -7.69 -17.89
N VAL A 95 4.04 -8.01 -16.65
CA VAL A 95 4.98 -8.46 -15.59
C VAL A 95 5.38 -9.93 -15.71
N ARG A 96 4.65 -10.76 -16.46
CA ARG A 96 4.98 -12.19 -16.64
C ARG A 96 6.42 -12.43 -17.06
N THR A 97 6.98 -11.58 -17.93
CA THR A 97 8.37 -11.72 -18.38
C THR A 97 9.38 -11.64 -17.22
N LEU A 98 9.02 -10.96 -16.12
CA LEU A 98 9.82 -10.86 -14.91
C LEU A 98 9.52 -12.00 -13.92
N GLU A 99 8.28 -12.51 -13.91
CA GLU A 99 7.85 -13.61 -13.03
C GLU A 99 8.27 -15.00 -13.54
N ASP A 100 8.23 -15.20 -14.86
CA ASP A 100 8.46 -16.47 -15.56
C ASP A 100 9.96 -16.75 -15.77
N ILE A 101 10.73 -16.64 -14.67
CA ILE A 101 12.14 -16.97 -14.59
C ILE A 101 12.36 -18.29 -13.83
N PRO A 102 13.50 -18.98 -14.00
CA PRO A 102 13.80 -20.19 -13.23
C PRO A 102 13.68 -19.96 -11.72
N ASP A 103 13.11 -20.93 -10.97
CA ASP A 103 12.78 -20.74 -9.55
C ASP A 103 13.99 -20.35 -8.68
N HIS A 104 15.20 -20.77 -9.04
CA HIS A 104 16.42 -20.41 -8.32
C HIS A 104 16.88 -18.96 -8.55
N HIS A 105 16.25 -18.23 -9.48
CA HIS A 105 16.44 -16.79 -9.68
C HIS A 105 15.32 -15.95 -9.06
N LYS A 106 14.26 -16.57 -8.53
CA LYS A 106 13.15 -15.85 -7.91
C LYS A 106 13.55 -15.29 -6.55
N ASP A 107 13.36 -13.98 -6.37
CA ASP A 107 13.60 -13.28 -5.12
C ASP A 107 12.35 -13.29 -4.24
N TRP A 108 12.14 -14.39 -3.52
CA TRP A 108 10.99 -14.54 -2.64
C TRP A 108 11.15 -13.67 -1.39
N HIS A 109 10.12 -12.86 -1.09
CA HIS A 109 10.14 -11.95 0.03
C HIS A 109 10.31 -12.72 1.35
N PRO A 110 11.30 -12.37 2.19
CA PRO A 110 11.53 -13.04 3.47
C PRO A 110 10.28 -13.07 4.35
N GLY A 111 9.96 -14.24 4.91
CA GLY A 111 8.79 -14.41 5.79
C GLY A 111 7.43 -14.47 5.08
N SER A 112 7.40 -14.45 3.74
CA SER A 112 6.14 -14.56 2.98
C SER A 112 5.62 -15.98 2.81
N ASN A 113 6.42 -17.01 3.13
CA ASN A 113 6.17 -18.41 2.78
C ASN A 113 5.99 -18.61 1.26
N ASP A 114 6.88 -18.01 0.46
CA ASP A 114 6.88 -18.08 -1.00
C ASP A 114 5.57 -17.62 -1.65
N LYS A 115 4.97 -16.56 -1.06
CA LYS A 115 3.70 -15.97 -1.54
C LYS A 115 3.88 -14.61 -2.17
N VAL A 116 4.99 -13.94 -1.89
CA VAL A 116 5.30 -12.60 -2.38
C VAL A 116 6.64 -12.68 -3.08
N LEU A 117 6.63 -12.45 -4.40
CA LEU A 117 7.83 -12.41 -5.24
C LEU A 117 8.22 -10.95 -5.45
N ASP A 118 9.42 -10.57 -5.05
CA ASP A 118 9.94 -9.23 -5.27
C ASP A 118 10.49 -9.12 -6.70
N LEU A 119 9.70 -8.58 -7.64
CA LEU A 119 10.16 -8.36 -9.02
C LEU A 119 11.28 -7.32 -9.09
N VAL A 120 11.15 -6.28 -8.26
CA VAL A 120 12.17 -5.27 -8.01
C VAL A 120 12.05 -4.88 -6.55
N HIS A 121 12.99 -5.32 -5.71
CA HIS A 121 12.97 -4.96 -4.29
C HIS A 121 13.43 -3.50 -4.11
N PRO A 122 12.62 -2.59 -3.55
CA PRO A 122 12.96 -1.15 -3.45
C PRO A 122 14.29 -0.86 -2.74
N SER A 123 14.64 -1.65 -1.72
CA SER A 123 15.93 -1.54 -1.02
C SER A 123 17.17 -1.94 -1.82
N LEU A 124 17.05 -2.52 -3.02
CA LEU A 124 18.21 -2.85 -3.85
C LEU A 124 18.77 -1.65 -4.61
N PHE A 125 17.93 -0.63 -4.83
CA PHE A 125 18.28 0.57 -5.58
C PHE A 125 18.01 1.86 -4.80
N PRO A 126 18.48 1.98 -3.54
CA PRO A 126 18.28 3.19 -2.78
C PRO A 126 19.17 4.30 -3.34
N LEU A 127 18.73 5.53 -3.11
CA LEU A 127 19.63 6.66 -3.20
C LEU A 127 20.67 6.55 -2.07
N ILE A 128 21.94 6.69 -2.41
CA ILE A 128 23.08 6.70 -1.49
C ILE A 128 23.83 8.02 -1.66
N TYR A 129 23.91 8.82 -0.60
CA TYR A 129 24.64 10.09 -0.62
C TYR A 129 26.13 9.87 -0.86
N GLY A 130 26.73 10.75 -1.67
CA GLY A 130 28.14 10.65 -2.07
C GLY A 130 28.43 9.59 -3.14
N LYS A 131 27.43 8.81 -3.57
CA LYS A 131 27.58 7.79 -4.61
C LYS A 131 26.59 7.96 -5.76
N THR A 132 25.32 8.19 -5.43
CA THR A 132 24.24 8.27 -6.44
C THR A 132 24.35 9.56 -7.22
N ARG A 133 24.18 9.47 -8.54
CA ARG A 133 24.15 10.63 -9.42
C ARG A 133 22.72 11.05 -9.72
N VAL A 134 22.48 12.34 -9.76
CA VAL A 134 21.18 12.95 -10.06
C VAL A 134 21.31 13.91 -11.22
N LEU A 135 20.30 13.92 -12.10
CA LEU A 135 20.22 14.91 -13.16
C LEU A 135 19.89 16.29 -12.56
N PRO A 136 20.63 17.36 -12.90
CA PRO A 136 20.32 18.70 -12.45
C PRO A 136 18.91 19.15 -12.83
N ALA A 137 18.32 20.04 -12.03
CA ALA A 137 17.00 20.60 -12.33
C ALA A 137 17.01 21.28 -13.71
N GLY A 138 16.02 20.95 -14.55
CA GLY A 138 15.94 21.43 -15.94
C GLY A 138 16.68 20.57 -16.97
N SER A 139 17.31 19.47 -16.56
CA SER A 139 17.81 18.45 -17.50
C SER A 139 16.67 17.83 -18.30
N GLU A 140 16.98 17.31 -19.49
CA GLU A 140 16.01 16.55 -20.28
C GLU A 140 15.50 15.33 -19.50
N VAL A 141 14.19 15.11 -19.55
CA VAL A 141 13.51 13.99 -18.88
C VAL A 141 14.00 12.67 -19.47
N THR A 142 14.32 11.72 -18.60
CA THR A 142 14.66 10.34 -18.99
C THR A 142 13.40 9.59 -19.41
N ASN A 143 13.43 8.90 -20.54
CA ASN A 143 12.33 8.08 -21.07
C ASN A 143 12.73 6.60 -21.14
N LEU A 144 11.80 5.75 -21.56
CA LEU A 144 12.03 4.30 -21.64
C LEU A 144 13.10 3.94 -22.68
N GLU A 145 13.26 4.73 -23.73
CA GLU A 145 14.19 4.49 -24.83
C GLU A 145 15.65 4.84 -24.50
N ASP A 146 15.86 5.80 -23.60
CA ASP A 146 17.18 6.34 -23.24
C ASP A 146 17.63 6.03 -21.81
N CYS A 147 16.77 5.52 -20.93
CA CYS A 147 17.07 5.33 -19.50
C CYS A 147 18.34 4.52 -19.23
N VAL A 148 18.58 3.45 -19.99
CA VAL A 148 19.79 2.62 -19.86
C VAL A 148 21.03 3.36 -20.35
N LYS A 149 20.92 4.12 -21.45
CA LYS A 149 22.06 4.86 -22.02
C LYS A 149 22.50 6.00 -21.12
N ARG A 150 21.55 6.61 -20.41
CA ARG A 150 21.76 7.74 -19.50
C ARG A 150 22.17 7.31 -18.09
N CYS A 151 22.27 6.00 -17.83
CA CYS A 151 22.73 5.49 -16.55
C CYS A 151 24.13 6.01 -16.21
N GLY A 152 24.24 6.69 -15.06
CA GLY A 152 25.49 7.30 -14.60
C GLY A 152 25.70 8.76 -15.04
N GLU A 153 24.78 9.36 -15.78
CA GLU A 153 24.77 10.80 -16.04
C GLU A 153 24.46 11.62 -14.76
N GLY A 154 24.72 12.92 -14.83
CA GLY A 154 24.42 13.86 -13.75
C GLY A 154 25.52 14.00 -12.70
N GLU A 155 25.17 14.65 -11.60
CA GLU A 155 26.10 15.05 -10.55
C GLU A 155 25.93 14.17 -9.31
N VAL A 156 27.02 13.89 -8.60
CA VAL A 156 26.95 13.11 -7.36
C VAL A 156 26.16 13.91 -6.32
N LEU A 157 25.07 13.32 -5.82
CA LEU A 157 24.28 13.96 -4.78
C LEU A 157 24.99 13.84 -3.44
N HIS A 158 25.33 14.98 -2.86
CA HIS A 158 25.87 15.07 -1.51
C HIS A 158 24.76 15.24 -0.48
N LEU A 159 25.03 14.83 0.76
CA LEU A 159 24.11 15.03 1.87
C LEU A 159 23.72 16.53 1.95
N PRO A 160 22.43 16.88 1.93
CA PRO A 160 22.01 18.27 2.05
C PRO A 160 22.52 18.85 3.36
N LYS A 161 23.00 20.10 3.31
CA LYS A 161 23.31 20.83 4.55
C LYS A 161 22.03 20.96 5.37
N PRO A 162 22.09 20.80 6.70
CA PRO A 162 20.92 20.96 7.55
C PRO A 162 20.30 22.34 7.33
N ARG A 163 18.96 22.38 7.19
CA ARG A 163 18.21 23.64 6.98
C ARG A 163 18.39 24.62 8.15
N PHE A 164 18.74 24.12 9.33
CA PHE A 164 18.98 24.91 10.54
C PHE A 164 20.33 24.52 11.18
N PRO A 165 21.43 25.20 10.86
CA PRO A 165 22.79 24.81 11.29
C PRO A 165 23.03 24.93 12.81
N ASN A 166 22.16 25.63 13.54
CA ASN A 166 22.31 25.89 14.98
C ASN A 166 21.42 25.01 15.87
N LEU A 167 20.62 24.12 15.29
CA LEU A 167 19.91 23.10 16.06
C LEU A 167 20.85 21.92 16.20
N VAL A 168 21.33 21.69 17.43
CA VAL A 168 22.09 20.50 17.78
C VAL A 168 21.13 19.32 17.64
N GLU A 169 21.13 18.70 16.47
CA GLU A 169 20.48 17.41 16.30
C GLU A 169 21.33 16.36 17.02
N PRO A 170 20.71 15.42 17.75
CA PRO A 170 21.44 14.29 18.33
C PRO A 170 22.29 13.62 17.26
N ASP A 171 23.50 13.20 17.63
CA ASP A 171 24.50 12.56 16.76
C ASP A 171 24.11 11.11 16.38
N ASP A 172 22.81 10.88 16.20
CA ASP A 172 22.22 9.64 15.73
C ASP A 172 22.06 9.74 14.20
N ASP A 173 22.34 8.65 13.50
CA ASP A 173 22.20 8.51 12.04
C ASP A 173 20.72 8.61 11.58
N THR A 174 19.82 8.78 12.55
CA THR A 174 18.36 8.89 12.40
C THR A 174 17.77 10.23 12.86
N SER A 175 18.60 11.23 13.22
CA SER A 175 18.07 12.53 13.68
C SER A 175 17.23 13.17 12.57
N GLY A 176 15.93 13.32 12.82
CA GLY A 176 14.93 13.82 11.86
C GLY A 176 14.05 12.76 11.18
N GLY A 177 14.22 11.46 11.50
CA GLY A 177 13.42 10.37 10.94
C GLY A 177 13.84 9.91 9.54
N TYR A 178 15.03 10.34 9.08
CA TYR A 178 15.60 10.00 7.78
C TYR A 178 17.07 9.61 7.94
N SER A 179 17.52 8.61 7.17
CA SER A 179 18.94 8.23 7.13
C SER A 179 19.81 9.29 6.44
N LYS A 180 20.97 9.59 7.03
CA LYS A 180 21.99 10.50 6.45
C LYS A 180 22.89 9.79 5.44
N THR A 181 22.71 8.49 5.22
CA THR A 181 23.54 7.66 4.33
C THR A 181 22.80 7.24 3.07
N PHE A 182 21.52 6.89 3.19
CA PHE A 182 20.69 6.44 2.06
C PHE A 182 19.22 6.81 2.24
N GLN A 183 18.46 6.81 1.15
CA GLN A 183 17.02 7.04 1.13
C GLN A 183 16.37 6.10 0.11
N TRP A 184 15.17 5.59 0.43
CA TRP A 184 14.33 5.00 -0.60
C TRP A 184 13.86 6.08 -1.55
N LEU A 185 13.93 5.80 -2.86
CA LEU A 185 13.40 6.70 -3.87
C LEU A 185 11.87 6.59 -3.88
N PRO A 186 11.15 7.71 -4.00
CA PRO A 186 9.70 7.67 -4.17
C PRO A 186 9.36 7.02 -5.51
N CYS A 187 8.24 6.31 -5.55
CA CYS A 187 7.64 5.84 -6.79
C CYS A 187 6.49 6.79 -7.13
N GLU A 188 6.83 7.88 -7.80
CA GLU A 188 5.83 8.82 -8.32
C GLU A 188 5.37 8.30 -9.68
N VAL A 189 4.08 8.00 -9.82
CA VAL A 189 3.49 7.58 -11.10
C VAL A 189 2.32 8.51 -11.39
N ASP A 190 2.40 9.29 -12.47
CA ASP A 190 1.28 10.10 -12.92
C ASP A 190 0.36 9.26 -13.82
N ILE A 191 -0.81 8.91 -13.27
CA ILE A 191 -1.87 8.15 -13.97
C ILE A 191 -3.04 9.04 -14.39
N SER A 192 -2.90 10.37 -14.30
CA SER A 192 -3.99 11.32 -14.62
C SER A 192 -4.22 11.51 -16.12
N GLY A 193 -3.28 11.06 -16.97
CA GLY A 193 -3.37 11.11 -18.43
C GLY A 193 -3.88 9.80 -19.06
N ASN A 194 -4.00 9.80 -20.40
CA ASN A 194 -4.27 8.58 -21.18
C ASN A 194 -3.03 7.67 -21.29
N GLU A 195 -1.85 8.20 -21.01
CA GLU A 195 -0.58 7.49 -20.98
C GLU A 195 0.12 7.81 -19.66
N PRO A 196 0.74 6.83 -18.98
CA PRO A 196 1.55 7.08 -17.81
C PRO A 196 2.74 7.96 -18.18
N LYS A 197 3.01 9.00 -17.37
CA LYS A 197 4.17 9.88 -17.52
C LYS A 197 5.21 9.64 -16.45
#